data_AF-A0A7C0Y5J4-F1
#
_entry.id   AF-A0A7C0Y5J4-F1
#
_cell.length_a   1.000
_cell.length_b   1.000
_cell.length_c   1.000
_cell.angle_alpha   90.00
_cell.angle_beta   90.00
_cell.angle_gamma   90.00
#
_symmetry.space_group_name_H-M   'P 1'
#
loop_
_entity.id
_entity.type
_entity.pdbx_description
1 polymer ?
#
loop_
_entity_poly.entity_id
_entity_poly.type
_entity_poly.pdbx_seq_one_letter_code
_entity_poly.pdbx_strand_id
1 'polypeptide(L)'
;MSEIYCEYLAYPEKRGIYLGRISNFKIEWIDSLYAYLISPEVGRLKFRYHKSFNPKFIKEIFTFKKYNKVFIGIKGFEETPEIDIGLSERFLYPKVLVCCCLYRNNLKVIDNILKAIKYADINDIECDILFMYSDPYPQFSPFYLKNIAFKLEKARKIAIRENYDYMMLIEDDVLVPEDAIVTLLDYSHVAPVVAGYYKLYKGDYFGKLCGKKQKGIWLTENDIKNKDFVEVWLTCFGCTLISKIVFRNIAFTTGIDGDFANKCDEFGFKRIIIPKVFCGHIDEEGKIIR
;
A
#
# COMPACT_ATOMS: atom_id res chain seq x y z
N MET A 1 -32.11 4.44 16.08
CA MET A 1 -31.23 4.95 15.01
C MET A 1 -31.63 4.18 13.78
N SER A 2 -31.85 4.87 12.67
CA SER A 2 -32.34 4.26 11.42
C SER A 2 -31.28 4.49 10.35
N GLU A 3 -31.00 3.49 9.52
CA GLU A 3 -29.92 3.53 8.52
C GLU A 3 -30.52 3.42 7.12
N ILE A 4 -29.95 4.16 6.15
CA ILE A 4 -30.25 4.02 4.73
C ILE A 4 -28.93 3.72 4.02
N TYR A 5 -28.94 2.71 3.16
CA TYR A 5 -27.80 2.32 2.33
C TYR A 5 -28.07 2.74 0.89
N CYS A 6 -27.11 3.41 0.25
CA CYS A 6 -27.14 3.68 -1.19
C CYS A 6 -25.90 3.03 -1.82
N GLU A 7 -26.12 2.10 -2.76
CA GLU A 7 -25.05 1.52 -3.57
C GLU A 7 -24.89 2.36 -4.85
N TYR A 8 -23.64 2.65 -5.23
CA TYR A 8 -23.33 3.24 -6.51
C TYR A 8 -22.26 2.41 -7.21
N LEU A 9 -22.49 2.12 -8.50
CA LEU A 9 -21.55 1.47 -9.41
C LEU A 9 -20.94 2.55 -10.31
N ALA A 10 -19.63 2.76 -10.23
CA ALA A 10 -18.92 3.69 -11.12
C ALA A 10 -17.91 2.93 -12.00
N TYR A 11 -18.05 3.07 -13.32
CA TYR A 11 -17.08 2.63 -14.33
C TYR A 11 -15.94 3.67 -14.48
N PRO A 12 -14.67 3.26 -14.69
CA PRO A 12 -13.55 4.19 -14.70
C PRO A 12 -13.10 4.58 -16.12
N GLU A 13 -13.02 5.87 -16.42
CA GLU A 13 -12.10 6.40 -17.44
C GLU A 13 -11.38 7.68 -16.97
N LYS A 14 -10.06 7.53 -16.78
CA LYS A 14 -8.90 8.45 -16.86
C LYS A 14 -8.81 9.80 -16.08
N ARG A 15 -7.80 9.79 -15.17
CA ARG A 15 -6.65 10.72 -14.90
C ARG A 15 -6.85 12.18 -14.41
N GLY A 16 -6.27 12.49 -13.23
CA GLY A 16 -5.54 13.75 -12.94
C GLY A 16 -5.74 14.47 -11.58
N ILE A 17 -4.76 14.32 -10.66
CA ILE A 17 -4.17 15.16 -9.56
C ILE A 17 -4.97 16.33 -8.88
N TYR A 18 -5.06 16.37 -7.53
CA TYR A 18 -4.45 17.38 -6.59
C TYR A 18 -4.97 17.33 -5.11
N LEU A 19 -4.03 17.61 -4.18
CA LEU A 19 -4.09 17.80 -2.72
C LEU A 19 -5.08 18.86 -2.20
N GLY A 20 -5.50 18.75 -0.93
CA GLY A 20 -5.98 19.90 -0.14
C GLY A 20 -6.71 19.62 1.19
N ARG A 21 -6.03 19.97 2.29
CA ARG A 21 -6.46 20.10 3.69
C ARG A 21 -7.89 20.63 3.92
N ILE A 22 -8.63 19.98 4.82
CA ILE A 22 -9.93 20.41 5.34
C ILE A 22 -9.73 21.59 6.31
N SER A 23 -9.90 22.81 5.81
CA SER A 23 -10.22 23.94 6.70
C SER A 23 -11.05 25.05 6.03
N ASN A 24 -11.54 24.86 4.81
CA ASN A 24 -12.40 25.84 4.14
C ASN A 24 -13.31 25.16 3.10
N PHE A 25 -14.46 24.65 3.52
CA PHE A 25 -15.56 24.47 2.57
C PHE A 25 -16.33 25.77 2.46
N LYS A 26 -16.36 26.33 1.24
CA LYS A 26 -17.31 27.35 0.86
C LYS A 26 -18.60 26.63 0.46
N ILE A 27 -19.62 26.75 1.28
CA ILE A 27 -20.98 26.37 0.89
C ILE A 27 -21.38 27.36 -0.20
N GLU A 28 -21.47 26.89 -1.45
CA GLU A 28 -21.99 27.73 -2.54
C GLU A 28 -23.47 27.40 -2.72
N TRP A 29 -24.29 28.42 -2.48
CA TRP A 29 -25.71 28.40 -2.81
C TRP A 29 -25.85 28.35 -4.33
N ILE A 30 -26.41 27.25 -4.83
CA ILE A 30 -26.90 27.16 -6.20
C ILE A 30 -28.38 26.84 -6.04
N ASP A 31 -29.23 27.84 -6.26
CA ASP A 31 -30.70 27.78 -6.28
C ASP A 31 -31.30 26.52 -5.64
N SER A 32 -31.59 26.60 -4.34
CA SER A 32 -32.28 25.56 -3.54
C SER A 32 -31.61 24.18 -3.49
N LEU A 33 -30.30 24.09 -3.76
CA LEU A 33 -29.52 22.85 -3.75
C LEU A 33 -28.35 22.88 -2.76
N TYR A 34 -28.23 21.85 -1.91
CA TYR A 34 -27.05 21.60 -1.09
C TYR A 34 -26.14 20.60 -1.81
N ALA A 35 -24.88 20.97 -2.07
CA ALA A 35 -23.91 20.13 -2.76
C ALA A 35 -22.69 19.86 -1.88
N TYR A 36 -22.34 18.59 -1.68
CA TYR A 36 -21.14 18.16 -0.95
C TYR A 36 -20.08 17.62 -1.90
N LEU A 37 -18.83 18.04 -1.73
CA LEU A 37 -17.68 17.60 -2.53
C LEU A 37 -17.20 16.23 -2.07
N ILE A 38 -17.21 15.22 -2.95
CA ILE A 38 -16.69 13.88 -2.64
C ILE A 38 -15.71 13.44 -3.73
N SER A 39 -14.56 12.90 -3.31
CA SER A 39 -13.56 12.32 -4.21
C SER A 39 -14.15 11.08 -4.92
N PRO A 40 -13.87 10.86 -6.22
CA PRO A 40 -14.53 9.82 -7.04
C PRO A 40 -14.22 8.35 -6.67
N GLU A 41 -13.43 8.06 -5.64
CA GLU A 41 -13.01 6.68 -5.30
C GLU A 41 -13.79 6.03 -4.13
N VAL A 42 -14.85 6.67 -3.63
CA VAL A 42 -15.56 6.17 -2.44
C VAL A 42 -16.64 5.14 -2.80
N GLY A 43 -16.41 3.89 -2.42
CA GLY A 43 -17.46 2.87 -2.27
C GLY A 43 -18.35 3.16 -1.06
N ARG A 44 -19.67 3.20 -1.28
CA ARG A 44 -20.77 3.39 -0.30
C ARG A 44 -20.61 4.58 0.66
N LEU A 45 -21.45 5.60 0.49
CA LEU A 45 -21.62 6.66 1.49
C LEU A 45 -22.60 6.26 2.58
N LYS A 46 -22.20 6.46 3.84
CA LYS A 46 -23.05 6.26 5.02
C LYS A 46 -23.47 7.62 5.57
N PHE A 47 -24.76 7.93 5.50
CA PHE A 47 -25.35 9.11 6.14
C PHE A 47 -25.78 8.76 7.57
N ARG A 48 -25.37 9.56 8.55
CA ARG A 48 -25.96 9.55 9.90
C ARG A 48 -26.79 10.83 10.04
N TYR A 49 -27.99 10.70 10.59
CA TYR A 49 -28.84 11.85 10.89
C TYR A 49 -29.33 11.77 12.34
N HIS A 50 -29.56 12.94 12.93
CA HIS A 50 -30.07 13.07 14.29
C HIS A 50 -31.46 12.42 14.42
N LYS A 51 -31.82 11.89 15.59
CA LYS A 51 -33.10 11.17 15.79
C LYS A 51 -34.35 12.03 15.52
N SER A 52 -34.23 13.36 15.59
CA SER A 52 -35.29 14.31 15.24
C SER A 52 -35.48 14.51 13.74
N PHE A 53 -34.55 14.01 12.92
CA PHE A 53 -34.62 14.11 11.47
C PHE A 53 -35.52 13.02 10.89
N ASN A 54 -36.55 13.43 10.14
CA ASN A 54 -37.45 12.51 9.48
C ASN A 54 -36.97 12.25 8.04
N PRO A 55 -36.46 11.06 7.71
CA PRO A 55 -35.89 10.77 6.39
C PRO A 55 -36.91 10.82 5.24
N LYS A 56 -38.22 10.90 5.52
CA LYS A 56 -39.27 11.08 4.52
C LYS A 56 -39.18 12.40 3.74
N PHE A 57 -38.38 13.36 4.20
CA PHE A 57 -38.16 14.64 3.51
C PHE A 57 -37.08 14.57 2.43
N ILE A 58 -36.27 13.51 2.39
CA ILE A 58 -35.33 13.30 1.28
C ILE A 58 -36.12 12.76 0.10
N LYS A 59 -36.42 13.65 -0.87
CA LYS A 59 -37.13 13.27 -2.10
C LYS A 59 -36.18 12.61 -3.10
N GLU A 60 -34.93 13.07 -3.14
CA GLU A 60 -33.94 12.60 -4.11
C GLU A 60 -32.52 12.80 -3.56
N ILE A 61 -31.67 11.79 -3.73
CA ILE A 61 -30.21 11.91 -3.61
C ILE A 61 -29.67 11.68 -5.00
N PHE A 62 -28.85 12.59 -5.50
CA PHE A 62 -28.25 12.46 -6.81
C PHE A 62 -26.80 12.88 -6.79
N THR A 63 -26.02 12.32 -7.70
CA THR A 63 -24.64 12.72 -7.94
C THR A 63 -24.56 13.54 -9.21
N PHE A 64 -23.77 14.61 -9.23
CA PHE A 64 -23.45 15.32 -10.46
C PHE A 64 -21.97 15.66 -10.53
N LYS A 65 -21.42 15.73 -11.74
CA LYS A 65 -20.04 16.11 -11.99
C LYS A 65 -19.96 17.57 -12.43
N LYS A 66 -19.10 18.36 -11.81
CA LYS A 66 -18.78 19.72 -12.24
C LYS A 66 -17.29 19.99 -11.99
N TYR A 67 -16.58 20.58 -12.95
CA TYR A 67 -15.14 20.90 -12.81
C TYR A 67 -14.28 19.72 -12.31
N ASN A 68 -14.49 18.52 -12.88
CA ASN A 68 -13.79 17.28 -12.49
C ASN A 68 -13.98 16.84 -11.03
N LYS A 69 -15.03 17.32 -10.35
CA LYS A 69 -15.40 16.96 -8.99
C LYS A 69 -16.76 16.26 -8.98
N VAL A 70 -16.93 15.25 -8.12
CA VAL A 70 -18.23 14.61 -7.87
C VAL A 70 -18.90 15.33 -6.71
N PHE A 71 -20.14 15.74 -6.92
CA PHE A 71 -20.97 16.36 -5.91
C PHE A 71 -22.13 15.43 -5.57
N ILE A 72 -22.50 15.38 -4.30
CA ILE A 72 -23.79 14.82 -3.88
C ILE A 72 -24.75 15.96 -3.62
N GLY A 73 -25.82 15.98 -4.40
CA GLY A 73 -27.00 16.81 -4.18
C GLY A 73 -28.06 16.04 -3.40
N ILE A 74 -28.67 16.70 -2.43
CA ILE A 74 -29.87 16.19 -1.75
C ILE A 74 -31.01 17.18 -2.00
N LYS A 75 -32.13 16.70 -2.52
CA LYS A 75 -33.31 17.51 -2.84
C LYS A 75 -34.45 17.18 -1.88
N GLY A 76 -35.11 18.21 -1.34
CA GLY A 76 -36.36 18.06 -0.57
C GLY A 76 -36.43 18.75 0.79
N PHE A 77 -35.57 19.71 1.10
CA PHE A 77 -35.60 20.41 2.39
C PHE A 77 -36.43 21.70 2.33
N GLU A 78 -37.39 21.87 3.24
CA GLU A 78 -38.05 23.16 3.52
C GLU A 78 -37.26 24.00 4.55
N GLU A 79 -36.43 23.35 5.38
CA GLU A 79 -35.52 23.99 6.34
C GLU A 79 -34.13 23.33 6.29
N THR A 80 -33.06 24.11 6.48
CA THR A 80 -31.66 23.66 6.42
C THR A 80 -31.37 22.62 7.51
N PRO A 81 -31.20 21.32 7.20
CA PRO A 81 -30.76 20.38 8.21
C PRO A 81 -29.25 20.52 8.40
N GLU A 82 -28.80 20.57 9.65
CA GLU A 82 -27.43 20.21 9.98
C GLU A 82 -27.26 18.71 9.69
N ILE A 83 -26.62 18.40 8.56
CA ILE A 83 -26.24 17.03 8.21
C ILE A 83 -24.79 16.86 8.66
N ASP A 84 -24.60 16.16 9.78
CA ASP A 84 -23.29 15.69 10.19
C ASP A 84 -22.91 14.49 9.32
N ILE A 85 -22.20 14.77 8.22
CA ILE A 85 -21.56 13.73 7.43
C ILE A 85 -20.30 13.34 8.20
N GLY A 86 -20.46 12.43 9.16
CA GLY A 86 -19.36 11.76 9.83
C GLY A 86 -18.58 10.88 8.86
N LEU A 87 -17.77 11.50 7.99
CA LEU A 87 -16.66 10.84 7.32
C LEU A 87 -15.68 10.55 8.44
N SER A 88 -15.58 9.30 8.91
CA SER A 88 -14.44 8.97 9.77
C SER A 88 -13.20 9.19 8.93
N GLU A 89 -12.36 10.15 9.31
CA GLU A 89 -11.17 10.64 8.57
C GLU A 89 -10.24 9.51 8.09
N ARG A 90 -10.36 8.33 8.69
CA ARG A 90 -9.58 7.12 8.42
C ARG A 90 -9.84 6.42 7.08
N PHE A 91 -10.62 6.99 6.17
CA PHE A 91 -11.05 6.30 4.93
C PHE A 91 -10.33 6.69 3.64
N LEU A 92 -9.43 7.68 3.64
CA LEU A 92 -8.97 8.22 2.36
C LEU A 92 -7.60 7.71 1.89
N TYR A 93 -6.74 7.23 2.79
CA TYR A 93 -5.33 7.02 2.47
C TYR A 93 -4.85 5.63 2.89
N PRO A 94 -4.14 4.89 2.02
CA PRO A 94 -3.53 3.62 2.41
C PRO A 94 -2.59 3.80 3.59
N LYS A 95 -2.74 2.98 4.64
CA LYS A 95 -1.80 2.96 5.76
C LYS A 95 -0.77 1.83 5.57
N VAL A 96 0.51 2.21 5.41
CA VAL A 96 1.63 1.31 5.09
C VAL A 96 2.61 1.23 6.26
N LEU A 97 2.94 0.01 6.70
CA LEU A 97 4.04 -0.22 7.63
C LEU A 97 5.31 -0.56 6.83
N VAL A 98 6.27 0.36 6.79
CA VAL A 98 7.57 0.13 6.17
C VAL A 98 8.50 -0.55 7.17
N CYS A 99 8.89 -1.78 6.87
CA CYS A 99 9.63 -2.67 7.74
C CYS A 99 11.04 -2.86 7.19
N CYS A 100 12.06 -2.58 7.99
CA CYS A 100 13.44 -2.86 7.62
C CYS A 100 14.16 -3.70 8.70
N CYS A 101 14.54 -4.91 8.31
CA CYS A 101 15.28 -5.85 9.14
C CYS A 101 16.77 -5.50 9.09
N LEU A 102 17.19 -4.56 9.94
CA LEU A 102 18.58 -4.11 9.96
C LEU A 102 19.50 -5.18 10.56
N TYR A 103 20.53 -5.57 9.78
CA TYR A 103 21.69 -6.33 10.23
C TYR A 103 22.91 -5.43 10.36
N ARG A 104 23.00 -4.43 9.49
CA ARG A 104 24.04 -3.41 9.45
C ARG A 104 23.41 -2.08 9.82
N ASN A 105 24.12 -1.24 10.57
CA ASN A 105 23.73 0.15 10.81
C ASN A 105 23.98 0.99 9.54
N ASN A 106 23.33 0.63 8.43
CA ASN A 106 23.54 1.22 7.12
C ASN A 106 22.73 2.51 6.99
N LEU A 107 23.34 3.63 7.42
CA LEU A 107 22.70 4.95 7.37
C LEU A 107 22.23 5.33 5.95
N LYS A 108 22.91 4.86 4.90
CA LYS A 108 22.48 5.12 3.51
C LYS A 108 21.12 4.50 3.19
N VAL A 109 20.82 3.31 3.71
CA VAL A 109 19.52 2.64 3.54
C VAL A 109 18.45 3.37 4.35
N ILE A 110 18.75 3.76 5.58
CA ILE A 110 17.84 4.55 6.41
C ILE A 110 17.45 5.85 5.70
N ASP A 111 18.44 6.64 5.25
CA ASP A 111 18.20 7.88 4.51
C ASP A 111 17.39 7.65 3.23
N ASN A 112 17.66 6.56 2.51
CA ASN A 112 16.94 6.19 1.31
C ASN A 112 15.46 5.84 1.58
N ILE A 113 15.19 5.06 2.63
CA ILE A 113 13.82 4.74 3.04
C ILE A 113 13.07 6.00 3.47
N LEU A 114 13.72 6.89 4.23
CA LEU A 114 13.09 8.15 4.66
C LEU A 114 12.70 9.05 3.47
N LYS A 115 13.50 9.06 2.39
CA LYS A 115 13.13 9.74 1.15
C LYS A 115 11.90 9.13 0.50
N ALA A 116 11.82 7.80 0.43
CA ALA A 116 10.66 7.11 -0.12
C ALA A 116 9.38 7.38 0.69
N ILE A 117 9.48 7.39 2.02
CA ILE A 117 8.37 7.75 2.91
C ILE A 117 7.94 9.19 2.71
N LYS A 118 8.89 10.13 2.63
CA LYS A 118 8.57 11.54 2.35
C LYS A 118 7.83 11.70 1.02
N TYR A 119 8.23 10.93 0.00
CA TYR A 119 7.53 10.93 -1.28
C TYR A 119 6.13 10.31 -1.18
N ALA A 120 5.94 9.27 -0.37
CA ALA A 120 4.63 8.69 -0.12
C ALA A 120 3.69 9.68 0.62
N ASP A 121 4.20 10.41 1.62
CA ASP A 121 3.46 11.40 2.40
C ASP A 121 2.91 12.54 1.53
N ILE A 122 3.72 13.08 0.59
CA ILE A 122 3.23 14.09 -0.37
C ILE A 122 2.19 13.56 -1.37
N ASN A 123 2.03 12.23 -1.47
CA ASN A 123 1.02 11.55 -2.28
C ASN A 123 -0.12 11.01 -1.40
N ASP A 124 -0.29 11.59 -0.21
CA ASP A 124 -1.31 11.24 0.75
C ASP A 124 -1.33 9.73 1.10
N ILE A 125 -0.17 9.16 1.43
CA ILE A 125 -0.06 7.79 1.94
C ILE A 125 0.51 7.84 3.36
N GLU A 126 -0.24 7.30 4.32
CA GLU A 126 0.19 7.25 5.72
C GLU A 126 1.23 6.14 5.88
N CYS A 127 2.49 6.53 6.12
CA CYS A 127 3.58 5.60 6.34
C CYS A 127 4.12 5.66 7.77
N ASP A 128 4.16 4.51 8.43
CA ASP A 128 4.95 4.34 9.65
C ASP A 128 6.19 3.50 9.33
N ILE A 129 7.27 3.70 10.07
CA ILE A 129 8.52 2.98 9.87
C ILE A 129 8.91 2.15 11.10
N LEU A 130 9.34 0.91 10.84
CA LEU A 130 9.83 -0.01 11.84
C LEU A 130 11.22 -0.53 11.47
N PHE A 131 12.24 0.08 12.09
CA PHE A 131 13.61 -0.42 12.06
C PHE A 131 13.83 -1.47 13.14
N MET A 132 14.31 -2.66 12.75
CA MET A 132 14.43 -3.80 13.66
C MET A 132 15.88 -4.26 13.80
N TYR A 133 16.52 -3.87 14.91
CA TYR A 133 17.91 -4.19 15.23
C TYR A 133 18.07 -5.44 16.13
N SER A 134 17.02 -5.81 16.85
CA SER A 134 17.11 -6.85 17.88
C SER A 134 17.11 -8.25 17.27
N ASP A 135 18.15 -9.02 17.57
CA ASP A 135 18.31 -10.41 17.19
C ASP A 135 18.27 -11.31 18.43
N PRO A 136 17.21 -12.13 18.63
CA PRO A 136 17.13 -13.06 19.76
C PRO A 136 17.99 -14.33 19.56
N TYR A 137 18.48 -14.57 18.34
CA TYR A 137 19.35 -15.69 18.01
C TYR A 137 20.73 -15.20 17.56
N PRO A 138 21.78 -16.05 17.62
CA PRO A 138 23.10 -15.68 17.12
C PRO A 138 23.10 -15.29 15.64
N GLN A 139 24.02 -14.42 15.21
CA GLN A 139 24.05 -13.88 13.84
C GLN A 139 24.73 -14.78 12.80
N PHE A 140 25.28 -15.93 13.18
CA PHE A 140 25.93 -16.86 12.25
C PHE A 140 24.95 -17.86 11.63
N SER A 141 25.34 -18.45 10.50
CA SER A 141 24.53 -19.48 9.82
C SER A 141 24.26 -20.69 10.72
N PRO A 142 23.03 -21.26 10.74
CA PRO A 142 21.84 -20.88 9.98
C PRO A 142 20.90 -19.92 10.74
N PHE A 143 21.32 -19.39 11.89
CA PHE A 143 20.46 -18.65 12.81
C PHE A 143 20.04 -17.27 12.29
N TYR A 144 20.77 -16.68 11.34
CA TYR A 144 20.39 -15.39 10.74
C TYR A 144 18.97 -15.42 10.13
N LEU A 145 18.58 -16.54 9.50
CA LEU A 145 17.23 -16.72 8.94
C LEU A 145 16.15 -16.72 10.02
N LYS A 146 16.44 -17.30 11.20
CA LYS A 146 15.54 -17.24 12.36
C LYS A 146 15.37 -15.81 12.87
N ASN A 147 16.41 -14.98 12.78
CA ASN A 147 16.32 -13.55 13.09
C ASN A 147 15.45 -12.80 12.06
N ILE A 148 15.60 -13.05 10.75
CA ILE A 148 14.68 -12.51 9.73
C ILE A 148 13.24 -12.91 10.08
N ALA A 149 12.98 -14.21 10.28
CA ALA A 149 11.65 -14.73 10.58
C ALA A 149 11.03 -14.03 11.80
N PHE A 150 11.80 -13.93 12.89
CA PHE A 150 11.37 -13.27 14.12
C PHE A 150 11.01 -11.79 13.88
N LYS A 151 11.85 -11.04 13.15
CA LYS A 151 11.61 -9.63 12.84
C LYS A 151 10.38 -9.45 11.95
N LEU A 152 10.28 -10.21 10.86
CA LEU A 152 9.13 -10.16 9.95
C LEU A 152 7.82 -10.53 10.67
N GLU A 153 7.84 -11.55 11.53
CA GLU A 153 6.66 -11.95 12.32
C GLU A 153 6.28 -10.90 13.36
N LYS A 154 7.26 -10.24 13.98
CA LYS A 154 7.01 -9.09 14.87
C LYS A 154 6.36 -7.94 14.12
N ALA A 155 6.89 -7.58 12.95
CA ALA A 155 6.32 -6.55 12.09
C ALA A 155 4.89 -6.91 11.66
N ARG A 156 4.65 -8.17 11.30
CA ARG A 156 3.31 -8.69 10.95
C ARG A 156 2.30 -8.51 12.06
N LYS A 157 2.67 -8.86 13.30
CA LYS A 157 1.79 -8.71 14.47
C LYS A 157 1.46 -7.24 14.74
N ILE A 158 2.43 -6.34 14.58
CA ILE A 158 2.20 -4.89 14.69
C ILE A 158 1.25 -4.43 13.57
N ALA A 159 1.51 -4.83 12.33
CA ALA A 159 0.68 -4.47 11.18
C ALA A 159 -0.80 -4.85 11.38
N ILE A 160 -1.04 -6.05 11.91
CA ILE A 160 -2.39 -6.53 12.23
C ILE A 160 -3.01 -5.74 13.39
N ARG A 161 -2.27 -5.55 14.49
CA ARG A 161 -2.78 -4.90 15.70
C ARG A 161 -3.17 -3.45 15.45
N GLU A 162 -2.35 -2.71 14.72
CA GLU A 162 -2.58 -1.29 14.40
C GLU A 162 -3.41 -1.11 13.12
N ASN A 163 -3.90 -2.21 12.53
CA ASN A 163 -4.82 -2.24 11.40
C ASN A 163 -4.27 -1.61 10.09
N TYR A 164 -2.98 -1.81 9.78
CA TYR A 164 -2.40 -1.38 8.50
C TYR A 164 -3.09 -2.07 7.30
N ASP A 165 -2.99 -1.45 6.13
CA ASP A 165 -3.50 -1.98 4.86
C ASP A 165 -2.41 -2.72 4.10
N TYR A 166 -1.17 -2.28 4.26
CA TYR A 166 -0.01 -2.89 3.62
C TYR A 166 1.19 -2.95 4.58
N MET A 167 2.05 -3.92 4.33
CA MET A 167 3.41 -3.99 4.87
C MET A 167 4.39 -3.91 3.71
N MET A 168 5.35 -2.99 3.75
CA MET A 168 6.48 -2.97 2.82
C MET A 168 7.70 -3.55 3.51
N LEU A 169 8.30 -4.56 2.91
CA LEU A 169 9.56 -5.15 3.35
C LEU A 169 10.71 -4.55 2.55
N ILE A 170 11.76 -4.10 3.26
CA ILE A 170 12.99 -3.57 2.69
C ILE A 170 14.19 -4.20 3.42
N GLU A 171 15.12 -4.79 2.67
CA GLU A 171 16.37 -5.34 3.22
C GLU A 171 17.37 -4.22 3.55
N ASP A 172 18.30 -4.48 4.45
CA ASP A 172 19.22 -3.48 5.02
C ASP A 172 20.40 -3.12 4.09
N ASP A 173 20.43 -3.72 2.92
CA ASP A 173 21.34 -3.43 1.82
C ASP A 173 20.61 -3.04 0.53
N VAL A 174 19.29 -2.83 0.56
CA VAL A 174 18.50 -2.39 -0.61
C VAL A 174 18.27 -0.89 -0.59
N LEU A 175 18.48 -0.26 -1.75
CA LEU A 175 18.14 1.13 -2.02
C LEU A 175 16.91 1.20 -2.92
N VAL A 176 15.76 1.51 -2.35
CA VAL A 176 14.50 1.67 -3.06
C VAL A 176 14.44 3.03 -3.77
N PRO A 177 13.84 3.14 -4.97
CA PRO A 177 13.48 4.43 -5.56
C PRO A 177 12.59 5.27 -4.64
N GLU A 178 12.65 6.59 -4.73
CA GLU A 178 11.83 7.48 -3.91
C GLU A 178 10.33 7.25 -4.14
N ASP A 179 9.93 6.96 -5.37
CA ASP A 179 8.55 6.69 -5.77
C ASP A 179 8.12 5.23 -5.54
N ALA A 180 8.97 4.36 -4.97
CA ALA A 180 8.71 2.93 -4.91
C ALA A 180 7.39 2.58 -4.18
N ILE A 181 7.09 3.22 -3.05
CA ILE A 181 5.86 2.94 -2.27
C ILE A 181 4.61 3.23 -3.12
N VAL A 182 4.56 4.42 -3.73
CA VAL A 182 3.46 4.87 -4.59
C VAL A 182 3.32 3.94 -5.79
N THR A 183 4.44 3.70 -6.49
CA THR A 183 4.45 2.86 -7.70
C THR A 183 4.05 1.41 -7.40
N LEU A 184 4.40 0.84 -6.24
CA LEU A 184 3.95 -0.51 -5.89
C LEU A 184 2.46 -0.54 -5.49
N LEU A 185 1.97 0.48 -4.79
CA LEU A 185 0.55 0.61 -4.43
C LEU A 185 -0.34 0.72 -5.67
N ASP A 186 0.09 1.41 -6.72
CA ASP A 186 -0.62 1.51 -8.00
C ASP A 186 -0.93 0.13 -8.61
N TYR A 187 -0.12 -0.90 -8.30
CA TYR A 187 -0.31 -2.27 -8.79
C TYR A 187 -0.92 -3.23 -7.75
N SER A 188 -1.27 -2.74 -6.55
CA SER A 188 -1.86 -3.56 -5.49
C SER A 188 -3.22 -4.17 -5.87
N HIS A 189 -3.92 -3.57 -6.85
CA HIS A 189 -5.15 -4.10 -7.41
C HIS A 189 -4.92 -5.31 -8.37
N VAL A 190 -3.71 -5.47 -8.89
CA VAL A 190 -3.34 -6.57 -9.81
C VAL A 190 -2.97 -7.82 -9.02
N ALA A 191 -2.19 -7.67 -7.95
CA ALA A 191 -1.78 -8.77 -7.09
C ALA A 191 -1.62 -8.32 -5.63
N PRO A 192 -1.93 -9.21 -4.67
CA PRO A 192 -1.83 -8.88 -3.25
C PRO A 192 -0.39 -8.87 -2.70
N VAL A 193 0.59 -9.29 -3.52
CA VAL A 193 2.02 -9.15 -3.26
C VAL A 193 2.67 -8.53 -4.49
N VAL A 194 3.29 -7.35 -4.32
CA VAL A 194 3.86 -6.55 -5.40
C VAL A 194 5.28 -6.19 -5.02
N ALA A 195 6.24 -6.42 -5.91
CA ALA A 195 7.65 -6.17 -5.62
C ALA A 195 8.35 -5.33 -6.69
N GLY A 196 9.36 -4.59 -6.26
CA GLY A 196 10.41 -4.11 -7.17
C GLY A 196 11.37 -5.24 -7.52
N TYR A 197 12.40 -4.94 -8.29
CA TYR A 197 13.48 -5.87 -8.57
C TYR A 197 14.86 -5.24 -8.37
N TYR A 198 15.86 -6.08 -8.16
CA TYR A 198 17.26 -5.71 -8.00
C TYR A 198 18.15 -6.85 -8.49
N LYS A 199 19.44 -6.56 -8.70
CA LYS A 199 20.43 -7.58 -9.06
C LYS A 199 21.03 -8.22 -7.81
N LEU A 200 21.03 -9.54 -7.75
CA LEU A 200 21.72 -10.29 -6.71
C LEU A 200 23.22 -10.14 -6.89
N TYR A 201 23.94 -9.88 -5.80
CA TYR A 201 25.40 -9.59 -5.85
C TYR A 201 26.25 -10.59 -5.05
N LYS A 202 25.64 -11.65 -4.51
CA LYS A 202 26.34 -12.64 -3.69
C LYS A 202 26.17 -14.05 -4.26
N GLY A 203 27.24 -14.84 -4.13
CA GLY A 203 27.28 -16.27 -4.42
C GLY A 203 26.92 -16.64 -5.87
N ASP A 204 26.37 -17.85 -6.04
CA ASP A 204 26.00 -18.44 -7.35
C ASP A 204 24.84 -17.72 -8.07
N TYR A 205 24.35 -16.64 -7.47
CA TYR A 205 23.26 -15.83 -8.02
C TYR A 205 23.72 -14.46 -8.53
N PHE A 206 25.03 -14.17 -8.50
CA PHE A 206 25.59 -12.92 -8.99
C PHE A 206 25.04 -12.54 -10.38
N GLY A 207 24.51 -11.33 -10.50
CA GLY A 207 23.95 -10.77 -11.72
C GLY A 207 22.52 -11.22 -12.06
N LYS A 208 21.95 -12.22 -11.36
CA LYS A 208 20.56 -12.62 -11.57
C LYS A 208 19.60 -11.58 -10.98
N LEU A 209 18.42 -11.46 -11.57
CA LEU A 209 17.38 -10.60 -11.01
C LEU A 209 16.72 -11.29 -9.81
N CYS A 210 16.39 -10.52 -8.79
CA CYS A 210 15.64 -11.04 -7.66
C CYS A 210 14.22 -11.45 -8.12
N GLY A 211 13.79 -12.61 -7.64
CA GLY A 211 12.55 -13.25 -8.07
C GLY A 211 12.71 -14.40 -9.06
N LYS A 212 11.73 -15.29 -9.07
CA LYS A 212 11.72 -16.50 -9.89
C LYS A 212 10.41 -16.64 -10.63
N LYS A 213 10.48 -16.89 -11.93
CA LYS A 213 9.30 -17.15 -12.77
C LYS A 213 8.60 -18.45 -12.35
N GLN A 214 9.40 -19.45 -12.00
CA GLN A 214 8.94 -20.73 -11.46
C GLN A 214 9.99 -21.31 -10.50
N LYS A 215 9.65 -22.38 -9.77
CA LYS A 215 10.59 -23.06 -8.87
C LYS A 215 11.90 -23.38 -9.59
N GLY A 216 13.01 -22.87 -9.04
CA GLY A 216 14.36 -23.07 -9.58
C GLY A 216 14.78 -22.15 -10.73
N ILE A 217 13.87 -21.38 -11.36
CA ILE A 217 14.19 -20.52 -12.51
C ILE A 217 14.11 -19.05 -12.13
N TRP A 218 15.28 -18.42 -12.02
CA TRP A 218 15.44 -16.98 -11.78
C TRP A 218 15.00 -16.15 -12.98
N LEU A 219 14.54 -14.92 -12.70
CA LEU A 219 14.25 -13.95 -13.73
C LEU A 219 15.52 -13.47 -14.46
N THR A 220 15.34 -13.18 -15.74
CA THR A 220 16.33 -12.52 -16.59
C THR A 220 15.87 -11.13 -16.99
N GLU A 221 16.78 -10.28 -17.47
CA GLU A 221 16.42 -8.95 -17.99
C GLU A 221 15.40 -9.03 -19.14
N ASN A 222 15.48 -10.06 -19.99
CA ASN A 222 14.52 -10.30 -21.05
C ASN A 222 13.11 -10.62 -20.52
N ASP A 223 13.00 -11.24 -19.34
CA ASP A 223 11.70 -11.55 -18.75
C ASP A 223 10.94 -10.28 -18.32
N ILE A 224 11.64 -9.18 -18.00
CA ILE A 224 11.04 -7.94 -17.50
C ILE A 224 11.03 -6.81 -18.53
N LYS A 225 11.87 -6.89 -19.57
CA LYS A 225 12.01 -5.85 -20.60
C LYS A 225 10.68 -5.56 -21.28
N ASN A 226 10.33 -4.27 -21.37
CA ASN A 226 9.12 -3.76 -22.02
C ASN A 226 7.80 -4.31 -21.45
N LYS A 227 7.79 -4.81 -20.21
CA LYS A 227 6.57 -5.26 -19.53
C LYS A 227 6.15 -4.25 -18.48
N ASP A 228 4.85 -4.16 -18.27
CA ASP A 228 4.29 -3.32 -17.23
C ASP A 228 4.41 -3.97 -15.84
N PHE A 229 4.20 -5.29 -15.80
CA PHE A 229 4.48 -6.16 -14.66
C PHE A 229 4.80 -7.59 -15.14
N VAL A 230 5.35 -8.42 -14.24
CA VAL A 230 5.62 -9.84 -14.48
C VAL A 230 5.08 -10.66 -13.33
N GLU A 231 4.18 -11.61 -13.60
CA GLU A 231 3.76 -12.59 -12.60
C GLU A 231 4.90 -13.58 -12.31
N VAL A 232 5.13 -13.83 -11.03
CA VAL A 232 6.25 -14.64 -10.55
C VAL A 232 5.81 -15.65 -9.49
N TRP A 233 6.54 -16.75 -9.43
CA TRP A 233 6.43 -17.70 -8.32
C TRP A 233 7.02 -17.12 -7.03
N LEU A 234 8.13 -16.39 -7.12
CA LEU A 234 8.82 -15.84 -5.95
C LEU A 234 9.18 -14.38 -6.17
N THR A 235 8.92 -13.57 -5.15
CA THR A 235 9.50 -12.23 -4.95
C THR A 235 10.46 -12.30 -3.76
N CYS A 236 11.59 -11.60 -3.83
CA CYS A 236 12.53 -11.49 -2.70
C CYS A 236 12.08 -10.37 -1.75
N PHE A 237 12.37 -10.49 -0.45
CA PHE A 237 11.90 -9.52 0.54
C PHE A 237 12.53 -8.12 0.46
N GLY A 238 13.56 -7.91 -0.35
CA GLY A 238 14.30 -6.65 -0.40
C GLY A 238 13.52 -5.40 -0.85
N CYS A 239 12.43 -5.57 -1.59
CA CYS A 239 11.50 -4.49 -1.92
C CYS A 239 10.13 -5.09 -2.28
N THR A 240 9.38 -5.52 -1.26
CA THR A 240 8.09 -6.20 -1.46
C THR A 240 6.99 -5.55 -0.62
N LEU A 241 5.93 -5.09 -1.29
CA LEU A 241 4.67 -4.65 -0.71
C LEU A 241 3.70 -5.84 -0.56
N ILE A 242 3.20 -6.05 0.64
CA ILE A 242 2.33 -7.16 1.03
C ILE A 242 1.02 -6.59 1.54
N SER A 243 -0.09 -6.94 0.90
CA SER A 243 -1.43 -6.53 1.34
C SER A 243 -1.87 -7.21 2.63
N LYS A 244 -2.79 -6.56 3.33
CA LYS A 244 -3.44 -7.04 4.55
C LYS A 244 -4.03 -8.43 4.44
N ILE A 245 -4.60 -8.79 3.30
CA ILE A 245 -5.17 -10.12 3.11
C ILE A 245 -4.07 -11.21 3.17
N VAL A 246 -2.84 -10.89 2.79
CA VAL A 246 -1.73 -11.85 2.81
C VAL A 246 -1.17 -11.96 4.22
N PHE A 247 -0.76 -10.83 4.82
CA PHE A 247 -0.08 -10.87 6.11
C PHE A 247 -1.00 -11.26 7.28
N ARG A 248 -2.32 -11.21 7.11
CA ARG A 248 -3.28 -11.82 8.06
C ARG A 248 -3.32 -13.34 8.01
N ASN A 249 -3.09 -13.93 6.83
CA ASN A 249 -3.23 -15.36 6.60
C ASN A 249 -1.88 -16.11 6.61
N ILE A 250 -0.77 -15.44 6.33
CA ILE A 250 0.55 -16.05 6.23
C ILE A 250 1.47 -15.51 7.32
N ALA A 251 1.99 -16.41 8.17
CA ALA A 251 3.01 -16.11 9.17
C ALA A 251 4.43 -16.26 8.58
N PHE A 252 5.39 -15.50 9.11
CA PHE A 252 6.80 -15.58 8.68
C PHE A 252 7.57 -16.54 9.59
N THR A 253 7.62 -17.82 9.25
CA THR A 253 8.15 -18.87 10.14
C THR A 253 9.64 -19.18 9.92
N THR A 254 10.16 -19.02 8.71
CA THR A 254 11.53 -19.44 8.37
C THR A 254 12.44 -18.32 7.90
N GLY A 255 11.88 -17.18 7.49
CA GLY A 255 12.64 -16.06 6.92
C GLY A 255 13.17 -16.34 5.51
N ILE A 256 12.72 -17.43 4.88
CA ILE A 256 13.13 -17.84 3.53
C ILE A 256 12.05 -17.39 2.54
N ASP A 257 12.43 -16.62 1.51
CA ASP A 257 11.53 -16.15 0.45
C ASP A 257 10.71 -17.29 -0.18
N GLY A 258 11.34 -18.44 -0.41
CA GLY A 258 10.73 -19.62 -1.03
C GLY A 258 9.62 -20.26 -0.19
N ASP A 259 9.72 -20.21 1.14
CA ASP A 259 8.68 -20.74 2.02
C ASP A 259 7.47 -19.82 2.03
N PHE A 260 7.70 -18.50 2.04
CA PHE A 260 6.63 -17.51 1.86
C PHE A 260 5.95 -17.66 0.50
N ALA A 261 6.72 -17.89 -0.57
CA ALA A 261 6.17 -18.19 -1.89
C ALA A 261 5.29 -19.45 -1.88
N ASN A 262 5.74 -20.55 -1.27
CA ASN A 262 4.92 -21.76 -1.13
C ASN A 262 3.62 -21.49 -0.37
N LYS A 263 3.66 -20.69 0.71
CA LYS A 263 2.45 -20.31 1.45
C LYS A 263 1.51 -19.45 0.62
N CYS A 264 2.03 -18.51 -0.16
CA CYS A 264 1.20 -17.75 -1.09
C CYS A 264 0.51 -18.67 -2.13
N ASP A 265 1.17 -19.73 -2.62
CA ASP A 265 0.55 -20.72 -3.50
C ASP A 265 -0.59 -21.48 -2.78
N GLU A 266 -0.37 -21.91 -1.53
CA GLU A 266 -1.39 -22.60 -0.72
C GLU A 266 -2.68 -21.77 -0.55
N PHE A 267 -2.55 -20.44 -0.45
CA PHE A 267 -3.68 -19.50 -0.32
C PHE A 267 -4.16 -18.89 -1.66
N GLY A 268 -3.53 -19.25 -2.79
CA GLY A 268 -3.88 -18.69 -4.10
C GLY A 268 -3.52 -17.20 -4.28
N PHE A 269 -2.57 -16.68 -3.51
CA PHE A 269 -2.10 -15.31 -3.62
C PHE A 269 -1.09 -15.13 -4.75
N LYS A 270 -1.47 -14.33 -5.75
CA LYS A 270 -0.59 -13.93 -6.84
C LYS A 270 0.53 -13.02 -6.36
N ARG A 271 1.67 -13.08 -7.04
CA ARG A 271 2.80 -12.16 -6.83
C ARG A 271 3.26 -11.61 -8.17
N ILE A 272 3.59 -10.33 -8.19
CA ILE A 272 4.12 -9.68 -9.39
C ILE A 272 5.37 -8.87 -9.07
N ILE A 273 6.23 -8.72 -10.08
CA ILE A 273 7.35 -7.78 -10.08
C ILE A 273 7.02 -6.63 -11.04
N ILE A 274 7.36 -5.41 -10.62
CA ILE A 274 7.14 -4.16 -11.37
C ILE A 274 8.48 -3.69 -11.97
N PRO A 275 8.71 -3.84 -13.29
CA PRO A 275 9.97 -3.46 -13.94
C PRO A 275 10.32 -1.96 -13.87
N LYS A 276 9.37 -1.10 -13.49
CA LYS A 276 9.62 0.32 -13.25
C LYS A 276 10.30 0.59 -11.90
N VAL A 277 10.18 -0.33 -10.93
CA VAL A 277 10.74 -0.19 -9.60
C VAL A 277 12.05 -0.98 -9.53
N PHE A 278 13.10 -0.38 -10.06
CA PHE A 278 14.45 -0.93 -9.98
C PHE A 278 15.18 -0.43 -8.73
N CYS A 279 15.52 -1.35 -7.83
CA CYS A 279 16.20 -1.05 -6.58
C CYS A 279 17.71 -1.30 -6.71
N GLY A 280 18.50 -0.42 -6.11
CA GLY A 280 19.94 -0.63 -5.97
C GLY A 280 20.26 -1.60 -4.83
N HIS A 281 21.45 -2.18 -4.86
CA HIS A 281 22.03 -2.90 -3.74
C HIS A 281 23.28 -2.22 -3.23
N ILE A 282 23.54 -2.30 -1.93
CA ILE A 282 24.79 -1.85 -1.31
C ILE A 282 25.60 -3.09 -0.92
N ASP A 283 26.78 -3.26 -1.51
CA ASP A 283 27.67 -4.33 -1.09
C ASP A 283 28.33 -4.06 0.27
N GLU A 284 29.19 -4.98 0.70
CA GLU A 284 29.83 -4.91 2.01
C GLU A 284 30.83 -3.75 2.15
N GLU A 285 31.31 -3.23 1.02
CA GLU A 285 32.21 -2.07 0.93
C GLU A 285 31.44 -0.75 0.83
N GLY A 286 30.10 -0.81 0.78
CA GLY A 286 29.25 0.36 0.67
C GLY A 286 29.08 0.88 -0.77
N LYS A 287 29.52 0.11 -1.78
CA LYS A 287 29.36 0.43 -3.20
C LYS A 287 27.97 0.03 -3.68
N ILE A 288 27.40 0.88 -4.52
CA ILE A 288 26.07 0.68 -5.07
C ILE A 288 26.16 -0.19 -6.33
N ILE A 289 25.42 -1.28 -6.33
CA ILE A 289 25.24 -2.22 -7.44
C ILE A 289 23.88 -1.93 -8.09
N ARG A 290 23.90 -1.82 -9.42
CA ARG A 290 22.74 -1.60 -10.30
C ARG A 290 22.79 -2.61 -11.44
#